data_AF-A0A2V3PSQ9-F1
#
_entry.id   AF-A0A2V3PSQ9-F1
#
_cell.length_a   1.000
_cell.length_b   1.000
_cell.length_c   1.000
_cell.angle_alpha   90.00
_cell.angle_beta   90.00
_cell.angle_gamma   90.00
#
_symmetry.space_group_name_H-M   'P 1'
#
loop_
_entity.id
_entity.type
_entity.pdbx_description
1 polymer ?
#
loop_
_entity_poly.entity_id
_entity_poly.type
_entity_poly.pdbx_seq_one_letter_code
_entity_poly.pdbx_strand_id
1 'polypeptide(L)'
;MNYKDPENILLIICGSTGIAALALIFRYLFILKWGFDAFGANLVFIIIFIVGLVFFISYLETIQKVIPPLFKRRKQIIENQDIIPEPDKVEDIEPTIETESEESIRNETPVINELDVIREKHEQDEITRKREVLEVAIRYTRTTFAPFADDQNINRLCEYIIQYSTGTELKDVEPIRVKDLQNVDLFHFGWNVWNHFRINKQDDIALFLKIVFAKNLKDVDADTIRKKLTFNEGKRKIRLQEKL
;
A
#
# COMPACT_ATOMS: atom_id res chain seq x y z
N MET A 1 12.67 -6.75 4.68
CA MET A 1 12.50 -5.28 4.55
C MET A 1 12.04 -4.91 3.15
N ASN A 2 10.82 -4.38 3.00
CA ASN A 2 10.36 -3.81 1.72
C ASN A 2 10.84 -2.35 1.69
N TYR A 3 11.98 -2.09 1.02
CA TYR A 3 12.58 -0.74 0.93
C TYR A 3 11.71 0.28 0.18
N LYS A 4 10.55 -0.12 -0.33
CA LYS A 4 9.58 0.76 -1.01
C LYS A 4 8.63 1.48 -0.04
N ASP A 5 8.57 1.07 1.22
CA ASP A 5 7.69 1.72 2.21
C ASP A 5 8.41 2.94 2.81
N PRO A 6 7.80 4.13 2.78
CA PRO A 6 8.45 5.37 3.22
C PRO A 6 8.88 5.32 4.69
N GLU A 7 8.16 4.58 5.53
CA GLU A 7 8.49 4.36 6.94
C GLU A 7 9.78 3.55 7.12
N ASN A 8 10.00 2.53 6.28
CA ASN A 8 11.23 1.74 6.31
C ASN A 8 12.43 2.57 5.86
N ILE A 9 12.26 3.43 4.86
CA ILE A 9 13.29 4.37 4.40
C ILE A 9 13.61 5.38 5.51
N LEU A 10 12.59 5.97 6.12
CA LEU A 10 12.75 6.95 7.20
C LEU A 10 13.48 6.33 8.41
N LEU A 11 13.17 5.08 8.75
CA LEU A 11 13.80 4.37 9.87
C LEU A 11 15.29 4.07 9.59
N ILE A 12 15.64 3.70 8.36
CA ILE A 12 17.05 3.53 7.96
C ILE A 12 17.80 4.86 8.03
N ILE A 13 17.23 5.95 7.50
CA ILE A 13 17.85 7.28 7.50
C ILE A 13 18.05 7.75 8.95
N CYS A 14 17.02 7.64 9.78
CA CYS A 14 17.08 8.02 11.19
C CYS A 14 18.14 7.21 11.96
N GLY A 15 18.15 5.88 11.79
CA GLY A 15 19.14 5.01 12.43
C GLY A 15 20.57 5.29 11.98
N SER A 16 20.79 5.47 10.67
CA SER A 16 22.12 5.82 10.14
C SER A 16 22.62 7.18 10.67
N THR A 17 21.72 8.15 10.87
CA THR A 17 22.03 9.46 11.45
C THR A 17 22.45 9.32 12.91
N GLY A 18 21.76 8.48 13.70
CA GLY A 18 22.14 8.19 15.08
C GLY A 18 23.52 7.52 15.19
N ILE A 19 23.82 6.57 14.30
CA ILE A 19 25.13 5.89 14.25
C ILE A 19 26.24 6.87 13.85
N ALA A 20 25.97 7.76 12.89
CA ALA A 20 26.91 8.82 12.51
C ALA A 20 27.21 9.76 13.68
N ALA A 21 26.19 10.18 14.43
CA ALA A 21 26.37 11.03 15.61
C ALA A 21 27.21 10.33 16.69
N LEU A 22 26.95 9.06 16.97
CA LEU A 22 27.75 8.26 17.92
C LEU A 22 29.21 8.14 17.44
N ALA A 23 29.44 7.83 16.17
CA ALA A 23 30.77 7.75 15.60
C ALA A 23 31.53 9.09 15.69
N LEU A 24 30.84 10.23 15.50
CA LEU A 24 31.43 11.57 15.69
C LEU A 24 31.81 11.83 17.15
N ILE A 25 31.00 11.38 18.11
CA ILE A 25 31.33 11.48 19.54
C ILE A 25 32.58 10.66 19.85
N PHE A 26 32.68 9.43 19.34
CA PHE A 26 33.89 8.61 19.50
C PHE A 26 35.11 9.29 18.87
N ARG A 27 34.99 9.80 17.64
CA ARG A 27 36.07 10.57 17.00
C ARG A 27 36.56 11.72 17.89
N TYR A 28 35.64 12.50 18.46
CA TYR A 28 35.96 13.60 19.37
C TYR A 28 36.68 13.11 20.64
N LEU A 29 36.20 12.01 21.24
CA LEU A 29 36.84 11.40 22.41
C LEU A 29 38.25 10.90 22.12
N PHE A 30 38.48 10.28 20.96
CA PHE A 30 39.80 9.79 20.57
C PHE A 30 40.82 10.93 20.40
N ILE A 31 40.40 12.08 19.86
CA ILE A 31 41.25 13.27 19.73
C ILE A 31 41.59 13.84 21.12
N LEU A 32 40.59 14.02 21.98
CA LEU A 32 40.77 14.70 23.27
C LEU A 32 41.40 13.83 24.36
N LYS A 33 41.05 12.55 24.44
CA LYS A 33 41.49 11.66 25.52
C LYS A 33 42.69 10.82 25.15
N TRP A 34 42.82 10.43 23.89
CA TRP A 34 43.90 9.56 23.42
C TRP A 34 44.94 10.26 22.57
N GLY A 35 44.78 11.57 22.32
CA GLY A 35 45.78 12.38 21.61
C GLY A 35 46.01 11.93 20.17
N PHE A 36 45.02 11.27 19.57
CA PHE A 36 45.07 10.83 18.19
C PHE A 36 45.08 12.02 17.24
N ASP A 37 45.84 11.92 16.15
CA ASP A 37 45.88 12.93 15.11
C ASP A 37 44.57 12.92 14.28
N ALA A 38 44.35 13.98 13.49
CA ALA A 38 43.13 14.12 12.71
C ALA A 38 42.91 12.96 11.73
N PHE A 39 43.99 12.41 11.19
CA PHE A 39 43.94 11.27 10.28
C PHE A 39 43.49 10.00 10.99
N GLY A 40 44.15 9.62 12.09
CA GLY A 40 43.78 8.42 12.83
C GLY A 40 42.38 8.52 13.45
N ALA A 41 41.96 9.70 13.91
CA ALA A 41 40.60 9.91 14.40
C ALA A 41 39.55 9.75 13.29
N ASN A 42 39.85 10.19 12.06
CA ASN A 42 39.01 9.94 10.89
C ASN A 42 38.94 8.45 10.53
N LEU A 43 40.05 7.73 10.65
CA LEU A 43 40.08 6.28 10.43
C LEU A 43 39.19 5.54 11.45
N VAL A 44 39.30 5.90 12.72
CA VAL A 44 38.45 5.35 13.80
C VAL A 44 36.97 5.65 13.55
N PHE A 45 36.64 6.87 13.10
CA PHE A 45 35.27 7.23 12.72
C PHE A 45 34.71 6.31 11.63
N ILE A 46 35.45 6.09 10.54
CA ILE A 46 35.02 5.25 9.42
C ILE A 46 34.80 3.81 9.87
N ILE A 47 35.72 3.27 10.68
CA ILE A 47 35.63 1.90 11.19
C ILE A 47 34.37 1.74 12.06
N ILE A 48 34.17 2.63 13.04
CA ILE A 48 33.00 2.58 13.93
C ILE A 48 31.70 2.76 13.14
N PHE A 49 31.69 3.65 12.16
CA PHE A 49 30.52 3.90 11.33
C PHE A 49 30.14 2.66 10.48
N ILE A 50 31.11 2.04 9.79
CA ILE A 50 30.86 0.84 8.98
C ILE A 50 30.39 -0.33 9.86
N VAL A 51 31.09 -0.59 10.97
CA VAL A 51 30.72 -1.66 11.90
C VAL A 51 29.33 -1.41 12.48
N GLY A 52 29.03 -0.17 12.88
CA GLY A 52 27.73 0.24 13.38
C GLY A 52 26.60 0.02 12.36
N LEU A 53 26.82 0.32 11.08
CA LEU A 53 25.86 0.07 10.01
C LEU A 53 25.58 -1.43 9.82
N VAL A 54 26.61 -2.28 9.88
CA VAL A 54 26.46 -3.75 9.76
C VAL A 54 25.62 -4.29 10.92
N PHE A 55 25.90 -3.86 12.16
CA PHE A 55 25.11 -4.24 13.33
C PHE A 55 23.67 -3.73 13.23
N PHE A 56 23.47 -2.51 12.76
CA PHE A 56 22.15 -1.92 12.61
C PHE A 56 21.29 -2.69 11.60
N ILE A 57 21.84 -3.03 10.43
CA ILE A 57 21.13 -3.84 9.43
C ILE A 57 20.76 -5.22 10.00
N SER A 58 21.71 -5.88 10.69
CA SER A 58 21.49 -7.17 11.33
C SER A 58 20.41 -7.10 12.44
N TYR A 59 20.39 -6.00 13.19
CA TYR A 59 19.40 -5.72 14.23
C TYR A 59 18.01 -5.50 13.64
N LEU A 60 17.89 -4.74 12.54
CA LEU A 60 16.62 -4.52 11.84
C LEU A 60 16.02 -5.84 11.32
N GLU A 61 16.84 -6.71 10.76
CA GLU A 61 16.39 -8.03 10.28
C GLU A 61 15.87 -8.90 11.44
N THR A 62 16.54 -8.85 12.58
CA THR A 62 16.16 -9.57 13.80
C THR A 62 14.84 -9.04 14.37
N ILE A 63 14.68 -7.72 14.48
CA ILE A 63 13.44 -7.09 14.95
C ILE A 63 12.25 -7.48 14.07
N GLN A 64 12.41 -7.45 12.75
CA GLN A 64 11.34 -7.80 11.82
C GLN A 64 10.88 -9.26 11.97
N LYS A 65 11.74 -10.16 12.46
CA LYS A 65 11.39 -11.56 12.74
C LYS A 65 10.68 -11.75 14.08
N VAL A 66 10.96 -10.89 15.06
CA VAL A 66 10.48 -11.02 16.46
C VAL A 66 9.22 -10.19 16.74
N ILE A 67 9.01 -9.07 16.06
CA ILE A 67 7.83 -8.20 16.25
C ILE A 67 6.50 -8.82 15.75
N PRO A 68 6.43 -9.49 14.57
CA PRO A 68 5.17 -10.05 14.08
C PRO A 68 4.49 -11.04 15.05
N PRO A 69 5.21 -11.97 15.72
CA PRO A 69 4.57 -12.87 16.68
C PRO A 69 4.16 -12.18 18.00
N LEU A 70 4.88 -11.15 18.45
CA LEU A 70 4.56 -10.43 19.69
C LEU A 70 3.34 -9.50 19.53
N PHE A 71 3.21 -8.82 18.39
CA PHE A 71 2.06 -7.98 18.09
C PHE A 71 0.77 -8.81 17.92
N LYS A 72 0.87 -9.99 17.27
CA LYS A 72 -0.26 -10.93 17.16
C LYS A 72 -0.73 -11.45 18.53
N ARG A 73 0.20 -11.81 19.42
CA ARG A 73 -0.14 -12.24 20.80
C ARG A 73 -0.83 -11.13 21.60
N ARG A 74 -0.36 -9.90 21.49
CA ARG A 74 -0.96 -8.76 22.22
C ARG A 74 -2.35 -8.41 21.70
N LYS A 75 -2.57 -8.52 20.38
CA LYS A 75 -3.88 -8.30 19.76
C LYS A 75 -4.89 -9.39 20.16
N GLN A 76 -4.48 -10.66 20.16
CA GLN A 76 -5.31 -11.78 20.65
C GLN A 76 -5.65 -11.68 22.15
N ILE A 77 -4.75 -11.18 22.99
CA ILE A 77 -5.02 -11.01 24.43
C ILE A 77 -6.08 -9.92 24.67
N ILE A 78 -6.09 -8.86 23.86
CA ILE A 78 -7.07 -7.77 23.96
C ILE A 78 -8.43 -8.20 23.37
N GLU A 79 -8.44 -8.95 22.27
CA GLU A 79 -9.66 -9.40 21.58
C GLU A 79 -10.42 -10.50 22.35
N ASN A 80 -9.71 -11.34 23.11
CA ASN A 80 -10.34 -12.41 23.91
C ASN A 80 -10.94 -11.93 25.24
N GLN A 81 -10.79 -10.65 25.61
CA GLN A 81 -11.31 -10.12 26.87
C GLN A 81 -12.76 -9.58 26.73
N ASP A 82 -13.26 -9.40 25.50
CA ASP A 82 -14.57 -8.78 25.20
C ASP A 82 -15.68 -9.77 24.78
N ILE A 83 -15.52 -11.08 25.02
CA ILE A 83 -16.55 -12.07 24.66
C ILE A 83 -16.88 -12.95 25.86
N ILE A 84 -17.82 -12.49 26.70
CA ILE A 84 -18.63 -13.36 27.56
C ILE A 84 -20.02 -13.44 26.92
N PRO A 85 -20.47 -14.60 26.42
CA PRO A 85 -21.85 -14.78 25.96
C PRO A 85 -22.74 -15.14 27.15
N GLU A 86 -23.76 -14.34 27.38
CA GLU A 86 -24.88 -14.65 28.29
C GLU A 86 -25.84 -15.64 27.58
N PRO A 87 -26.30 -16.72 28.25
CA PRO A 87 -27.32 -17.61 27.71
C PRO A 87 -28.72 -17.27 28.24
N ASP A 88 -29.67 -17.13 27.31
CA ASP A 88 -31.12 -17.15 27.51
C ASP A 88 -31.59 -18.37 28.32
N LYS A 89 -32.54 -18.16 29.26
CA LYS A 89 -33.67 -19.08 29.51
C LYS A 89 -34.91 -18.35 30.08
N VAL A 90 -36.03 -18.80 29.54
CA VAL A 90 -37.44 -18.36 29.63
C VAL A 90 -38.16 -18.96 30.86
N GLU A 91 -39.27 -18.31 31.26
CA GLU A 91 -40.41 -18.77 32.10
C GLU A 91 -40.12 -18.97 33.61
N ASP A 92 -40.95 -18.57 34.59
CA ASP A 92 -42.37 -18.21 34.64
C ASP A 92 -42.70 -17.57 36.04
N ILE A 93 -43.94 -17.09 36.24
CA ILE A 93 -44.67 -16.82 37.51
C ILE A 93 -44.82 -15.34 38.01
N GLU A 94 -46.03 -14.81 37.82
CA GLU A 94 -46.72 -13.70 38.55
C GLU A 94 -46.93 -14.04 40.06
N PRO A 95 -47.13 -13.09 41.01
CA PRO A 95 -48.30 -12.17 40.98
C PRO A 95 -48.13 -10.76 41.63
N THR A 96 -48.93 -9.81 41.12
CA THR A 96 -49.74 -8.79 41.84
C THR A 96 -49.05 -7.79 42.81
N ILE A 97 -49.22 -6.49 42.56
CA ILE A 97 -50.03 -5.52 43.36
C ILE A 97 -49.73 -4.08 42.88
N GLU A 98 -50.83 -3.39 42.55
CA GLU A 98 -51.01 -2.00 42.15
C GLU A 98 -50.41 -0.99 43.13
N THR A 99 -49.74 0.08 42.67
CA THR A 99 -50.06 1.46 43.11
C THR A 99 -49.51 2.51 42.14
N GLU A 100 -50.44 3.39 41.76
CA GLU A 100 -50.41 4.65 41.01
C GLU A 100 -49.23 5.61 41.32
N SER A 101 -48.49 6.08 40.30
CA SER A 101 -47.89 7.43 40.25
C SER A 101 -47.46 7.81 38.82
N GLU A 102 -47.72 9.05 38.47
CA GLU A 102 -47.52 9.72 37.19
C GLU A 102 -46.05 9.70 36.69
N GLU A 103 -45.87 9.54 35.37
CA GLU A 103 -45.08 10.43 34.49
C GLU A 103 -44.36 9.70 33.34
N SER A 104 -44.45 10.35 32.18
CA SER A 104 -43.50 10.27 31.06
C SER A 104 -43.59 9.03 30.16
N ILE A 105 -44.40 9.17 29.11
CA ILE A 105 -44.13 8.56 27.80
C ILE A 105 -42.73 8.99 27.38
N ARG A 106 -41.73 8.16 27.67
CA ARG A 106 -40.40 8.33 27.13
C ARG A 106 -40.35 7.50 25.86
N ASN A 107 -40.57 8.17 24.74
CA ASN A 107 -40.28 7.64 23.41
C ASN A 107 -38.85 7.10 23.42
N GLU A 108 -38.70 5.78 23.34
CA GLU A 108 -37.42 5.13 23.02
C GLU A 108 -37.13 5.38 21.54
N THR A 109 -36.79 6.63 21.24
CA THR A 109 -36.03 6.97 20.04
C THR A 109 -34.76 6.13 20.10
N PRO A 110 -34.42 5.35 19.06
CA PRO A 110 -33.15 4.63 19.07
C PRO A 110 -32.07 5.70 19.20
N VAL A 111 -31.27 5.60 20.24
CA VAL A 111 -30.07 6.43 20.40
C VAL A 111 -29.16 6.00 19.26
N ILE A 112 -29.33 6.65 18.10
CA ILE A 112 -28.41 6.52 16.98
C ILE A 112 -27.09 7.01 17.53
N ASN A 113 -26.18 6.07 17.76
CA ASN A 113 -24.84 6.38 18.21
C ASN A 113 -24.19 7.24 17.13
N GLU A 114 -23.95 8.51 17.44
CA GLU A 114 -23.39 9.51 16.51
C GLU A 114 -22.09 8.99 15.86
N LEU A 115 -21.31 8.20 16.60
CA LEU A 115 -20.08 7.60 16.10
C LEU A 115 -20.33 6.53 15.03
N ASP A 116 -21.43 5.77 15.12
CA ASP A 116 -21.77 4.74 14.13
C ASP A 116 -22.21 5.39 12.80
N VAL A 117 -22.94 6.52 12.86
CA VAL A 117 -23.27 7.33 11.66
C VAL A 117 -22.01 7.89 11.00
N ILE A 118 -21.04 8.36 11.79
CA ILE A 118 -19.76 8.85 11.27
C ILE A 118 -18.97 7.72 10.58
N ARG A 119 -18.96 6.51 11.17
CA ARG A 119 -18.29 5.33 10.58
C ARG A 119 -18.94 4.94 9.26
N GLU A 120 -20.27 4.83 9.21
CA GLU A 120 -21.01 4.48 7.99
C GLU A 120 -20.78 5.51 6.88
N LYS A 121 -20.82 6.80 7.22
CA LYS A 121 -20.53 7.87 6.26
C LYS A 121 -19.10 7.76 5.71
N HIS A 122 -18.11 7.53 6.57
CA HIS A 122 -16.72 7.37 6.14
C HIS A 122 -16.53 6.16 5.21
N GLU A 123 -17.16 5.02 5.50
CA GLU A 123 -17.14 3.84 4.62
C GLU A 123 -17.78 4.14 3.25
N GLN A 124 -18.93 4.82 3.25
CA GLN A 124 -19.63 5.18 2.02
C GLN A 124 -18.82 6.19 1.17
N ASP A 125 -18.17 7.17 1.81
CA ASP A 125 -17.31 8.14 1.14
C ASP A 125 -16.09 7.44 0.51
N GLU A 126 -15.48 6.48 1.21
CA GLU A 126 -14.37 5.67 0.67
C GLU A 126 -14.79 4.79 -0.52
N ILE A 127 -15.97 4.16 -0.46
CA ILE A 127 -16.54 3.38 -1.58
C ILE A 127 -16.77 4.29 -2.79
N THR A 128 -17.36 5.47 -2.56
CA THR A 128 -17.65 6.45 -3.61
C THR A 128 -16.36 6.93 -4.27
N ARG A 129 -15.37 7.32 -3.48
CA ARG A 129 -14.05 7.73 -3.97
C ARG A 129 -13.38 6.64 -4.81
N LYS A 130 -13.39 5.38 -4.35
CA LYS A 130 -12.82 4.26 -5.11
C LYS A 130 -13.53 4.05 -6.45
N ARG A 131 -14.86 4.19 -6.48
CA ARG A 131 -15.66 4.11 -7.71
C ARG A 131 -15.28 5.21 -8.69
N GLU A 132 -15.22 6.47 -8.24
CA GLU A 132 -14.86 7.61 -9.10
C GLU A 132 -13.45 7.45 -9.69
N VAL A 133 -12.48 7.03 -8.88
CA VAL A 133 -11.11 6.74 -9.34
C VAL A 133 -11.12 5.66 -10.42
N LEU A 134 -11.87 4.57 -10.22
CA LEU A 134 -12.00 3.50 -11.19
C LEU A 134 -12.65 3.99 -12.50
N GLU A 135 -13.75 4.75 -12.42
CA GLU A 135 -14.46 5.27 -13.59
C GLU A 135 -13.55 6.15 -14.46
N VAL A 136 -12.70 6.99 -13.86
CA VAL A 136 -11.70 7.79 -14.59
C VAL A 136 -10.74 6.89 -15.36
N ALA A 137 -10.20 5.84 -14.73
CA ALA A 137 -9.28 4.90 -15.39
C ALA A 137 -9.93 4.13 -16.54
N ILE A 138 -11.19 3.72 -16.36
CA ILE A 138 -11.97 3.02 -17.38
C ILE A 138 -12.26 3.93 -18.57
N ARG A 139 -12.68 5.18 -18.31
CA ARG A 139 -12.89 6.18 -19.35
C ARG A 139 -11.60 6.45 -20.12
N TYR A 140 -10.49 6.70 -19.41
CA TYR A 140 -9.18 6.89 -19.99
C TYR A 140 -8.78 5.71 -20.91
N THR A 141 -9.01 4.48 -20.47
CA THR A 141 -8.68 3.28 -21.23
C THR A 141 -9.50 3.19 -22.51
N ARG A 142 -10.82 3.39 -22.42
CA ARG A 142 -11.71 3.37 -23.59
C ARG A 142 -11.31 4.41 -24.62
N THR A 143 -11.11 5.66 -24.19
CA THR A 143 -10.76 6.75 -25.11
C THR A 143 -9.37 6.56 -25.71
N THR A 144 -8.42 6.03 -24.95
CA THR A 144 -7.04 5.80 -25.40
C THR A 144 -6.95 4.66 -26.41
N PHE A 145 -7.67 3.54 -26.18
CA PHE A 145 -7.58 2.35 -27.03
C PHE A 145 -8.60 2.28 -28.16
N ALA A 146 -9.61 3.17 -28.20
CA ALA A 146 -10.60 3.24 -29.27
C ALA A 146 -10.03 3.17 -30.71
N PRO A 147 -8.92 3.87 -31.07
CA PRO A 147 -8.35 3.76 -32.41
C PRO A 147 -7.41 2.55 -32.62
N PHE A 148 -7.12 1.78 -31.57
CA PHE A 148 -6.06 0.75 -31.59
C PHE A 148 -6.55 -0.66 -31.29
N ALA A 149 -7.78 -0.85 -30.84
CA ALA A 149 -8.35 -2.15 -30.50
C ALA A 149 -9.84 -2.20 -30.86
N ASP A 150 -10.38 -3.41 -31.03
CA ASP A 150 -11.83 -3.61 -31.16
C ASP A 150 -12.53 -3.56 -29.80
N ASP A 151 -13.85 -3.41 -29.81
CA ASP A 151 -14.67 -3.28 -28.60
C ASP A 151 -14.50 -4.48 -27.64
N GLN A 152 -14.32 -5.69 -28.18
CA GLN A 152 -14.11 -6.89 -27.36
C GLN A 152 -12.79 -6.79 -26.58
N ASN A 153 -11.71 -6.40 -27.24
CA ASN A 153 -10.40 -6.19 -26.62
C ASN A 153 -10.43 -5.03 -25.63
N ILE A 154 -11.14 -3.93 -25.93
CA ILE A 154 -11.27 -2.78 -25.03
C ILE A 154 -12.07 -3.16 -23.79
N ASN A 155 -13.18 -3.89 -23.93
CA ASN A 155 -13.99 -4.33 -22.79
C ASN A 155 -13.19 -5.28 -21.89
N ARG A 156 -12.46 -6.23 -22.47
CA ARG A 156 -11.56 -7.11 -21.72
C ARG A 156 -10.45 -6.34 -20.99
N LEU A 157 -9.86 -5.33 -21.63
CA LEU A 157 -8.86 -4.46 -20.98
C LEU A 157 -9.46 -3.73 -19.77
N CYS A 158 -10.70 -3.22 -19.90
CA CYS A 158 -11.42 -2.59 -18.81
C CYS A 158 -11.64 -3.57 -17.65
N GLU A 159 -12.04 -4.81 -17.91
CA GLU A 159 -12.20 -5.85 -16.88
C GLU A 159 -10.90 -6.14 -16.14
N TYR A 160 -9.78 -6.24 -16.86
CA TYR A 160 -8.46 -6.44 -16.24
C TYR A 160 -8.03 -5.26 -15.39
N ILE A 161 -8.38 -4.02 -15.78
CA ILE A 161 -8.13 -2.84 -14.94
C ILE A 161 -8.95 -2.89 -13.65
N ILE A 162 -10.19 -3.35 -13.70
CA ILE A 162 -11.02 -3.55 -12.50
C ILE A 162 -10.35 -4.56 -11.56
N GLN A 163 -9.90 -5.71 -12.09
CA GLN A 163 -9.18 -6.71 -11.31
C GLN A 163 -7.88 -6.16 -10.72
N TYR A 164 -7.09 -5.44 -11.52
CA TYR A 164 -5.88 -4.76 -11.05
C TYR A 164 -6.17 -3.73 -9.94
N SER A 165 -7.24 -2.94 -10.09
CA SER A 165 -7.63 -1.90 -9.11
C SER A 165 -8.08 -2.46 -7.77
N THR A 166 -8.48 -3.73 -7.73
CA THR A 166 -8.91 -4.43 -6.50
C THR A 166 -7.79 -5.29 -5.90
N GLY A 167 -6.62 -5.34 -6.53
CA GLY A 167 -5.53 -6.24 -6.13
C GLY A 167 -5.83 -7.71 -6.37
N THR A 168 -6.83 -8.02 -7.21
CA THR A 168 -7.19 -9.39 -7.56
C THR A 168 -6.17 -9.95 -8.54
N GLU A 169 -5.75 -11.20 -8.33
CA GLU A 169 -4.87 -11.90 -9.27
C GLU A 169 -5.54 -12.08 -10.64
N LEU A 170 -4.81 -11.78 -11.69
CA LEU A 170 -5.22 -12.06 -13.06
C LEU A 170 -5.08 -13.57 -13.36
N LYS A 171 -6.18 -14.30 -13.44
CA LYS A 171 -6.22 -15.73 -13.79
C LYS A 171 -6.80 -15.94 -15.18
N ASP A 172 -6.29 -16.93 -15.92
CA ASP A 172 -6.76 -17.36 -17.25
C ASP A 172 -6.95 -16.21 -18.26
N VAL A 173 -5.99 -15.28 -18.28
CA VAL A 173 -6.07 -14.06 -19.10
C VAL A 173 -5.87 -14.39 -20.57
N GLU A 174 -6.81 -13.94 -21.39
CA GLU A 174 -6.65 -13.92 -22.84
C GLU A 174 -5.88 -12.67 -23.27
N PRO A 175 -4.72 -12.80 -23.95
CA PRO A 175 -3.95 -11.65 -24.38
C PRO A 175 -4.70 -10.74 -25.34
N ILE A 176 -4.63 -9.44 -25.08
CA ILE A 176 -5.29 -8.39 -25.84
C ILE A 176 -4.54 -8.14 -27.14
N ARG A 177 -5.30 -7.93 -28.22
CA ARG A 177 -4.77 -7.57 -29.53
C ARG A 177 -4.92 -6.06 -29.73
N VAL A 178 -3.81 -5.40 -30.02
CA VAL A 178 -3.76 -3.97 -30.35
C VAL A 178 -3.03 -3.76 -31.66
N LYS A 179 -3.46 -2.75 -32.43
CA LYS A 179 -2.90 -2.36 -33.72
C LYS A 179 -2.12 -1.06 -33.56
N ASP A 180 -1.03 -0.96 -34.32
CA ASP A 180 -0.23 0.26 -34.46
C ASP A 180 0.26 0.92 -33.15
N LEU A 181 0.42 0.15 -32.07
CA LEU A 181 1.04 0.60 -30.83
C LEU A 181 2.44 0.03 -30.68
N GLN A 182 3.38 0.87 -30.24
CA GLN A 182 4.73 0.44 -29.90
C GLN A 182 4.82 0.07 -28.41
N ASN A 183 5.89 -0.63 -28.03
CA ASN A 183 6.10 -1.01 -26.62
C ASN A 183 6.11 0.20 -25.68
N VAL A 184 6.67 1.34 -26.11
CA VAL A 184 6.69 2.58 -25.34
C VAL A 184 5.28 3.11 -25.04
N ASP A 185 4.33 2.94 -25.97
CA ASP A 185 2.93 3.33 -25.75
C ASP A 185 2.28 2.51 -24.65
N LEU A 186 2.54 1.20 -24.64
CA LEU A 186 2.04 0.28 -23.63
C LEU A 186 2.68 0.54 -22.26
N PHE A 187 3.95 0.94 -22.23
CA PHE A 187 4.63 1.34 -20.99
C PHE A 187 4.02 2.61 -20.40
N HIS A 188 3.75 3.62 -21.23
CA HIS A 188 3.10 4.85 -20.80
C HIS A 188 1.68 4.61 -20.31
N PHE A 189 0.93 3.76 -21.02
CA PHE A 189 -0.38 3.34 -20.55
C PHE A 189 -0.30 2.70 -19.16
N GLY A 190 0.61 1.75 -18.95
CA GLY A 190 0.81 1.14 -17.64
C GLY A 190 1.20 2.17 -16.58
N TRP A 191 2.13 3.09 -16.88
CA TRP A 191 2.49 4.16 -15.96
C TRP A 191 1.28 5.00 -15.55
N ASN A 192 0.46 5.43 -16.52
CA ASN A 192 -0.70 6.27 -16.25
C ASN A 192 -1.71 5.56 -15.36
N VAL A 193 -1.99 4.27 -15.64
CA VAL A 193 -2.86 3.43 -14.80
C VAL A 193 -2.28 3.29 -13.39
N TRP A 194 -1.02 2.90 -13.27
CA TRP A 194 -0.36 2.74 -11.96
C TRP A 194 -0.31 4.04 -11.15
N ASN A 195 0.07 5.14 -11.79
CA ASN A 195 0.19 6.45 -11.16
C ASN A 195 -1.17 7.04 -10.76
N HIS A 196 -2.26 6.64 -11.43
CA HIS A 196 -3.61 7.05 -11.08
C HIS A 196 -4.12 6.35 -9.82
N PHE A 197 -3.93 5.02 -9.73
CA PHE A 197 -4.40 4.26 -8.57
C PHE A 197 -3.46 4.37 -7.36
N ARG A 198 -2.14 4.30 -7.58
CA ARG A 198 -1.09 4.26 -6.52
C ARG A 198 -1.31 3.26 -5.39
N ILE A 199 -2.08 2.20 -5.65
CA ILE A 199 -2.43 1.15 -4.67
C ILE A 199 -1.40 0.00 -4.63
N ASN A 200 -0.66 -0.22 -5.73
CA ASN A 200 0.20 -1.39 -5.94
C ASN A 200 1.65 -0.97 -6.26
N LYS A 201 2.59 -1.92 -6.27
CA LYS A 201 3.99 -1.67 -6.65
C LYS A 201 4.11 -1.55 -8.17
N GLN A 202 5.18 -0.89 -8.63
CA GLN A 202 5.50 -0.84 -10.06
C GLN A 202 5.78 -2.22 -10.68
N ASP A 203 6.15 -3.22 -9.86
CA ASP A 203 6.32 -4.60 -10.32
C ASP A 203 4.97 -5.20 -10.75
N ASP A 204 3.90 -4.86 -10.03
CA ASP A 204 2.55 -5.39 -10.27
C ASP A 204 2.00 -4.88 -11.60
N ILE A 205 2.20 -3.59 -11.92
CA ILE A 205 1.80 -3.06 -13.23
C ILE A 205 2.67 -3.60 -14.37
N ALA A 206 3.96 -3.83 -14.13
CA ALA A 206 4.83 -4.43 -15.13
C ALA A 206 4.39 -5.87 -15.45
N LEU A 207 4.03 -6.65 -14.44
CA LEU A 207 3.47 -7.99 -14.60
C LEU A 207 2.11 -7.95 -15.29
N PHE A 208 1.23 -7.04 -14.89
CA PHE A 208 -0.05 -6.77 -15.55
C PHE A 208 0.14 -6.55 -17.05
N LEU A 209 1.04 -5.63 -17.45
CA LEU A 209 1.30 -5.37 -18.87
C LEU A 209 1.85 -6.60 -19.60
N LYS A 210 2.76 -7.34 -18.96
CA LYS A 210 3.36 -8.55 -19.54
C LYS A 210 2.30 -9.64 -19.81
N ILE A 211 1.32 -9.78 -18.93
CA ILE A 211 0.23 -10.75 -19.04
C ILE A 211 -0.80 -10.28 -20.08
N VAL A 212 -1.33 -9.06 -19.92
CA VAL A 212 -2.42 -8.52 -20.73
C VAL A 212 -2.00 -8.29 -22.18
N PHE A 213 -0.78 -7.78 -22.40
CA PHE A 213 -0.23 -7.52 -23.74
C PHE A 213 0.84 -8.55 -24.12
N ALA A 214 0.68 -9.82 -23.70
CA ALA A 214 1.68 -10.86 -23.90
C ALA A 214 2.15 -11.02 -25.36
N LYS A 215 1.27 -10.77 -26.34
CA LYS A 215 1.63 -10.83 -27.76
C LYS A 215 2.55 -9.69 -28.19
N ASN A 216 2.30 -8.47 -27.72
CA ASN A 216 3.10 -7.28 -28.03
C ASN A 216 4.41 -7.25 -27.25
N LEU A 217 4.39 -7.70 -26.00
CA LEU A 217 5.52 -7.64 -25.06
C LEU A 217 6.23 -8.99 -24.88
N LYS A 218 6.07 -9.94 -25.79
CA LYS A 218 6.62 -11.31 -25.66
C LYS A 218 8.13 -11.33 -25.39
N ASP A 219 8.89 -10.46 -26.06
CA ASP A 219 10.36 -10.41 -26.02
C ASP A 219 10.90 -9.40 -24.99
N VAL A 220 10.04 -8.81 -24.16
CA VAL A 220 10.43 -7.81 -23.15
C VAL A 220 10.25 -8.36 -21.74
N ASP A 221 11.31 -8.43 -20.96
CA ASP A 221 11.24 -8.87 -19.56
C ASP A 221 10.46 -7.87 -18.68
N ALA A 222 9.78 -8.39 -17.66
CA ALA A 222 9.01 -7.58 -16.71
C ALA A 222 9.88 -6.48 -16.03
N ASP A 223 11.14 -6.79 -15.74
CA ASP A 223 12.11 -5.81 -15.22
C ASP A 223 12.40 -4.68 -16.19
N THR A 224 12.50 -4.99 -17.49
CA THR A 224 12.66 -3.98 -18.54
C THR A 224 11.41 -3.12 -18.67
N ILE A 225 10.22 -3.72 -18.61
CA ILE A 225 8.94 -3.00 -18.61
C ILE A 225 8.92 -1.99 -17.45
N ARG A 226 9.19 -2.45 -16.22
CA ARG A 226 9.24 -1.61 -15.02
C ARG A 226 10.17 -0.41 -15.19
N LYS A 227 11.41 -0.64 -15.63
CA LYS A 227 12.41 0.42 -15.84
C LYS A 227 12.01 1.43 -16.90
N LYS A 228 11.18 1.03 -17.87
CA LYS A 228 10.77 1.87 -19.02
C LYS A 228 9.38 2.48 -18.89
N LEU A 229 8.69 2.33 -17.75
CA LEU A 229 7.38 2.93 -17.53
C LEU A 229 7.36 4.45 -17.75
N THR A 230 8.45 5.15 -17.39
CA THR A 230 8.59 6.60 -17.53
C THR A 230 9.48 7.02 -18.71
N PHE A 231 9.85 6.08 -19.59
CA PHE A 231 10.81 6.32 -20.67
C PHE A 231 10.22 7.22 -21.75
N ASN A 232 10.70 8.45 -21.86
CA ASN A 232 10.00 9.51 -22.60
C ASN A 232 10.61 9.83 -23.98
N GLU A 233 11.50 9.00 -24.51
CA GLU A 233 12.17 9.24 -25.80
C GLU A 233 11.40 8.60 -26.97
N GLY A 234 11.46 9.25 -28.14
CA GLY A 234 10.87 8.75 -29.38
C GLY A 234 9.43 9.20 -29.65
N LYS A 235 8.90 8.80 -30.81
CA LYS A 235 7.51 9.05 -31.20
C LYS A 235 6.60 8.12 -30.40
N ARG A 236 5.53 8.67 -29.81
CA ARG A 236 4.54 7.96 -29.02
C ARG A 236 3.13 8.41 -29.37
N LYS A 237 2.19 7.48 -29.37
CA LYS A 237 0.75 7.69 -29.53
C LYS A 237 0.06 7.82 -28.17
N ILE A 238 0.53 7.10 -27.15
CA ILE A 238 0.05 7.25 -25.78
C ILE A 238 1.06 8.09 -24.99
N ARG A 239 0.58 9.20 -24.38
CA ARG A 239 1.41 10.14 -23.62
C ARG A 239 1.38 9.81 -22.13
N LEU A 240 2.49 10.07 -21.46
CA LEU A 240 2.53 10.11 -19.99
C LEU A 240 1.65 11.25 -19.48
N GLN A 241 0.84 10.95 -18.47
CA GLN A 241 -0.04 11.90 -17.80
C GLN A 241 0.32 11.93 -16.31
N GLU A 242 0.55 13.14 -15.78
CA GLU A 242 0.81 13.33 -14.35
C GLU A 242 -0.43 13.04 -13.51
N LYS A 243 -1.61 13.27 -14.08
CA LYS A 243 -2.93 12.97 -13.50
C LYS A 243 -3.92 12.61 -14.62
N LEU A 244 -4.75 11.59 -14.39
CA LEU A 244 -5.86 11.21 -15.27
C LEU A 244 -7.14 12.00 -14.96
#